data_AF-A0A0S2FHS8-F1
#
_entry.id   AF-A0A0S2FHS8-F1
#
_cell.length_a   1.000
_cell.length_b   1.000
_cell.length_c   1.000
_cell.angle_alpha   90.00
_cell.angle_beta   90.00
_cell.angle_gamma   90.00
#
_symmetry.space_group_name_H-M   'P 1'
#
loop_
_entity.id
_entity.type
_entity.pdbx_description
1 polymer ?
#
loop_
_entity_poly.entity_id
_entity_poly.type
_entity_poly.pdbx_seq_one_letter_code
_entity_poly.pdbx_strand_id
1 'polypeptide(L)'
;MDSDFIAYQRYVVQQDLAERLDRLPIITHYVDEGVCSRTEVRPNFQRLLLEAAAGAIDCVAVTDMDRLSNDLDGESHLSRFFQRHGVLVVECHSSKGILVRVAA
;
A
#
# COMPACT_ATOMS: atom_id res chain seq x y z
N MET A 1 1.09 -12.82 15.96
CA MET A 1 0.36 -11.55 16.21
C MET A 1 0.47 -10.65 14.98
N ASP A 2 1.66 -10.43 14.42
CA ASP A 2 1.83 -9.53 13.26
C ASP A 2 1.32 -10.10 11.92
N SER A 3 1.31 -11.44 11.77
CA SER A 3 0.79 -12.11 10.56
C SER A 3 -0.67 -11.76 10.27
N ASP A 4 -1.51 -11.66 11.32
CA ASP A 4 -2.93 -11.35 11.15
C ASP A 4 -3.13 -9.90 10.68
N PHE A 5 -2.26 -9.00 11.13
CA PHE A 5 -2.28 -7.60 10.73
C PHE A 5 -1.85 -7.40 9.27
N ILE A 6 -0.80 -8.11 8.83
CA ILE A 6 -0.36 -8.10 7.42
C ILE A 6 -1.42 -8.74 6.53
N ALA A 7 -2.03 -9.84 6.96
CA ALA A 7 -3.13 -10.48 6.23
C ALA A 7 -4.32 -9.53 6.07
N TYR A 8 -4.69 -8.81 7.14
CA TYR A 8 -5.74 -7.80 7.10
C TYR A 8 -5.43 -6.66 6.11
N GLN A 9 -4.21 -6.12 6.13
CA GLN A 9 -3.81 -5.07 5.18
C GLN A 9 -3.90 -5.55 3.72
N ARG A 10 -3.43 -6.76 3.43
CA ARG A 10 -3.54 -7.36 2.09
C ARG A 10 -5.00 -7.50 1.67
N TYR A 11 -5.86 -7.96 2.58
CA TYR A 11 -7.29 -8.08 2.33
C TYR A 11 -7.92 -6.72 1.99
N VAL A 12 -7.65 -5.68 2.81
CA VAL A 12 -8.19 -4.33 2.57
C VAL A 12 -7.77 -3.79 1.21
N VAL A 13 -6.48 -3.86 0.88
CA VAL A 13 -5.96 -3.40 -0.42
C VAL A 13 -6.62 -4.15 -1.57
N GLN A 14 -6.72 -5.48 -1.48
CA GLN A 14 -7.30 -6.28 -2.55
C GLN A 14 -8.79 -6.01 -2.75
N GLN A 15 -9.56 -5.88 -1.67
CA GLN A 15 -11.00 -5.60 -1.76
C GLN A 15 -11.27 -4.21 -2.32
N ASP A 16 -10.60 -3.18 -1.80
CA ASP A 16 -10.84 -1.80 -2.22
C ASP A 16 -10.42 -1.57 -3.69
N LEU A 17 -9.32 -2.19 -4.14
CA LEU A 17 -8.96 -2.17 -5.56
C LEU A 17 -9.98 -2.92 -6.44
N ALA A 18 -10.52 -4.04 -5.97
CA ALA A 18 -11.55 -4.80 -6.69
C ALA A 18 -12.87 -4.02 -6.81
N GLU A 19 -13.21 -3.19 -5.82
CA GLU A 19 -14.39 -2.33 -5.84
C GLU A 19 -14.21 -1.10 -6.74
N ARG A 20 -12.99 -0.53 -6.80
CA ARG A 20 -12.70 0.71 -7.54
C ARG A 20 -12.38 0.52 -9.01
N LEU A 21 -11.92 -0.67 -9.41
CA LEU A 21 -11.37 -0.93 -10.75
C LEU A 21 -12.21 -1.94 -11.52
N ASP A 22 -12.50 -1.63 -12.78
CA ASP A 22 -13.20 -2.54 -13.71
C ASP A 22 -12.42 -3.84 -13.98
N ARG A 23 -11.10 -3.81 -13.78
CA ARG A 23 -10.20 -4.95 -13.95
C ARG A 23 -9.21 -5.02 -12.79
N LEU A 24 -9.02 -6.23 -12.28
CA LEU A 24 -8.04 -6.47 -11.24
C LEU A 24 -6.62 -6.25 -11.78
N PRO A 25 -5.80 -5.45 -11.09
CA PRO A 25 -4.40 -5.26 -11.45
C PRO A 25 -3.58 -6.52 -11.14
N ILE A 26 -2.39 -6.61 -11.72
CA ILE A 26 -1.38 -7.58 -11.29
C ILE A 26 -0.78 -7.06 -9.99
N ILE A 27 -0.93 -7.82 -8.91
CA ILE A 27 -0.53 -7.39 -7.57
C ILE A 27 0.76 -8.11 -7.16
N THR A 28 1.77 -7.33 -6.76
CA THR A 28 2.96 -7.81 -6.06
C THR A 28 2.96 -7.25 -4.64
N HIS A 29 3.22 -8.10 -3.65
CA HIS A 29 3.27 -7.67 -2.25
C HIS A 29 4.71 -7.39 -1.80
N TYR A 30 4.90 -6.24 -1.14
CA TYR A 30 6.15 -5.82 -0.52
C TYR A 30 5.92 -5.73 0.98
N VAL A 31 6.52 -6.63 1.75
CA VAL A 31 6.25 -6.75 3.19
C VAL A 31 7.56 -6.79 3.96
N ASP A 32 7.72 -5.86 4.89
CA ASP A 32 8.81 -5.83 5.86
C ASP A 32 8.22 -6.05 7.26
N GLU A 33 8.28 -7.30 7.75
CA GLU A 33 7.70 -7.67 9.04
C GLU A 33 8.54 -7.14 10.21
N GLY A 34 7.90 -6.48 11.18
CA GLY A 34 8.56 -6.00 12.40
C GLY A 34 9.52 -4.83 12.23
N VAL A 35 9.54 -4.16 11.06
CA VAL A 35 10.41 -3.00 10.81
C VAL A 35 9.62 -1.68 10.92
N CYS A 36 10.19 -0.71 11.62
CA CYS A 36 9.59 0.62 11.79
C CYS A 36 9.61 1.43 10.47
N SER A 37 8.58 2.22 10.21
CA SER A 37 8.50 3.11 9.04
C SER A 37 9.36 4.39 9.14
N ARG A 38 10.08 4.60 10.25
CA ARG A 38 11.07 5.69 10.40
C ARG A 38 12.38 5.45 9.63
N THR A 39 12.53 4.27 9.05
CA THR A 39 13.76 3.89 8.35
C THR A 39 13.44 3.36 6.96
N GLU A 40 14.27 3.74 6.00
CA GLU A 40 14.26 3.15 4.67
C GLU A 40 15.04 1.84 4.60
N VAL A 41 15.74 1.43 5.68
CA VAL A 41 16.46 0.14 5.76
C VAL A 41 15.45 -1.00 5.93
N ARG A 42 14.74 -1.27 4.83
CA ARG A 42 13.60 -2.17 4.71
C ARG A 42 13.75 -2.93 3.39
N PRO A 43 14.16 -4.21 3.40
CA PRO A 43 14.54 -4.92 2.17
C PRO A 43 13.47 -4.92 1.08
N ASN A 44 12.20 -5.13 1.43
CA ASN A 44 11.12 -5.14 0.45
C ASN A 44 10.73 -3.72 0.03
N PHE A 45 10.78 -2.74 0.93
CA PHE A 45 10.62 -1.34 0.58
C PHE A 45 11.69 -0.86 -0.41
N GLN A 46 12.95 -1.24 -0.21
CA GLN A 46 14.03 -0.94 -1.15
C GLN A 46 13.81 -1.62 -2.51
N ARG A 47 13.32 -2.86 -2.52
CA ARG A 47 12.92 -3.54 -3.78
C ARG A 47 11.80 -2.77 -4.50
N LEU A 48 10.80 -2.29 -3.76
CA LEU A 48 9.71 -1.47 -4.31
C LEU A 48 10.25 -0.18 -4.94
N LEU A 49 11.17 0.53 -4.28
CA LEU A 49 11.77 1.74 -4.84
C LEU A 49 12.57 1.46 -6.11
N LEU A 50 13.34 0.37 -6.14
CA LEU A 50 14.11 -0.03 -7.33
C LEU A 50 13.20 -0.38 -8.51
N GLU A 51 12.14 -1.15 -8.29
CA GLU A 51 11.19 -1.53 -9.33
C GLU A 51 10.36 -0.34 -9.81
N ALA A 52 9.97 0.58 -8.92
CA ALA A 52 9.35 1.85 -9.27
C ALA A 52 10.28 2.71 -10.13
N ALA A 53 11.55 2.84 -9.75
CA ALA A 53 12.54 3.60 -10.52
C ALA A 53 12.82 2.99 -11.91
N ALA A 54 12.72 1.67 -12.03
CA ALA A 54 12.85 0.94 -13.29
C ALA A 54 11.60 1.02 -14.19
N GLY A 55 10.50 1.61 -13.71
CA GLY A 55 9.23 1.69 -14.45
C GLY A 55 8.47 0.36 -14.51
N ALA A 56 8.74 -0.56 -13.58
CA ALA A 56 8.05 -1.85 -13.50
C ALA A 56 6.72 -1.79 -12.72
N ILE A 57 6.45 -0.67 -12.05
CA ILE A 57 5.28 -0.47 -11.19
C ILE A 57 4.60 0.83 -11.62
N ASP A 58 3.30 0.75 -11.93
CA ASP A 58 2.48 1.93 -12.25
C ASP A 58 1.81 2.54 -11.00
N CYS A 59 1.55 1.71 -9.99
CA CYS A 59 0.79 2.10 -8.81
C CYS A 59 1.29 1.42 -7.54
N VAL A 60 1.36 2.18 -6.44
CA VAL A 60 1.62 1.69 -5.08
C VAL A 60 0.36 1.89 -4.25
N ALA A 61 -0.16 0.80 -3.69
CA ALA A 61 -1.34 0.81 -2.81
C ALA A 61 -0.94 0.48 -1.38
N VAL A 62 -1.39 1.30 -0.43
CA VAL A 62 -1.12 1.15 1.02
C VAL A 62 -2.40 1.35 1.82
N THR A 63 -2.48 0.81 3.04
CA THR A 63 -3.64 1.08 3.92
C THR A 63 -3.60 2.45 4.59
N ASP A 64 -2.39 2.98 4.77
CA ASP A 64 -2.07 4.26 5.40
C ASP A 64 -0.71 4.75 4.89
N MET A 65 -0.52 6.06 4.73
CA MET A 65 0.76 6.66 4.31
C MET A 65 1.92 6.33 5.25
N ASP A 66 1.64 6.07 6.53
CA ASP A 66 2.62 5.64 7.54
C ASP A 66 3.34 4.34 7.14
N ARG A 67 2.81 3.53 6.20
CA ARG A 67 3.52 2.38 5.61
C ARG A 67 4.70 2.79 4.73
N LEU A 68 4.65 3.97 4.13
CA LEU A 68 5.71 4.51 3.29
C LEU A 68 6.73 5.26 4.13
N SER A 69 6.29 6.24 4.92
CA SER A 69 7.09 6.90 5.96
C SER A 69 6.16 7.47 7.02
N ASN A 70 6.62 7.57 8.27
CA ASN A 70 5.85 8.22 9.35
C ASN A 70 6.45 9.57 9.79
N ASP A 71 7.30 10.15 8.94
CA ASP A 71 7.82 11.50 9.07
C ASP A 71 7.44 12.35 7.85
N LEU A 72 7.14 13.62 8.08
CA LEU A 72 6.65 14.52 7.02
C LEU A 72 7.69 14.73 5.90
N ASP A 73 8.97 14.74 6.27
CA ASP A 73 10.07 14.91 5.31
C ASP A 73 10.20 13.66 4.42
N GLY A 74 10.10 12.46 4.98
CA GLY A 74 10.12 11.21 4.21
C GLY A 74 8.88 11.04 3.34
N GLU A 75 7.68 11.35 3.85
CA GLU A 75 6.47 11.36 3.02
C GLU A 75 6.58 12.31 1.83
N SER A 76 7.08 13.53 2.06
CA SER A 76 7.29 14.53 1.01
C SER A 76 8.34 14.09 -0.01
N HIS A 77 9.44 13.48 0.45
CA HIS A 77 10.47 12.91 -0.39
C HIS A 77 9.91 11.79 -1.29
N LEU A 78 9.18 10.84 -0.70
CA LEU A 78 8.61 9.70 -1.39
C LEU A 78 7.53 10.12 -2.39
N SER A 79 6.66 11.07 -2.04
CA SER A 79 5.66 11.63 -2.96
C SER A 79 6.33 12.18 -4.22
N ARG A 80 7.40 12.97 -4.07
CA ARG A 80 8.18 13.49 -5.20
C ARG A 80 8.87 12.38 -5.99
N PHE A 81 9.41 11.38 -5.31
CA PHE A 81 10.04 10.21 -5.94
C PHE A 81 9.04 9.48 -6.84
N PHE A 82 7.90 9.05 -6.31
CA PHE A 82 6.89 8.32 -7.07
C PHE A 82 6.33 9.17 -8.21
N GLN A 83 6.03 10.45 -7.97
CA GLN A 83 5.57 11.36 -9.02
C GLN A 83 6.59 11.48 -10.18
N ARG A 84 7.88 11.62 -9.87
CA ARG A 84 8.95 11.70 -10.89
C ARG A 84 9.08 10.42 -11.70
N HIS A 85 8.78 9.27 -11.11
CA HIS A 85 8.84 7.97 -11.77
C HIS A 85 7.50 7.53 -12.38
N GLY A 86 6.49 8.40 -12.39
CA GLY A 86 5.18 8.11 -12.99
C GLY A 86 4.33 7.12 -12.19
N VAL A 87 4.66 6.92 -10.91
CA VAL A 87 3.97 5.97 -10.04
C VAL A 87 2.87 6.68 -9.25
N LEU A 88 1.64 6.18 -9.37
CA LEU A 88 0.51 6.67 -8.57
C LEU A 88 0.55 6.03 -7.18
N VAL A 89 0.41 6.82 -6.12
CA VAL A 89 0.23 6.31 -4.75
C VAL A 89 -1.25 6.42 -4.39
N VAL A 90 -1.84 5.33 -3.92
CA VAL A 90 -3.24 5.29 -3.46
C VAL A 90 -3.33 4.73 -2.04
N GLU A 91 -4.14 5.38 -1.22
CA GLU A 91 -4.58 4.82 0.05
C GLU A 91 -5.84 3.98 -0.14
N CYS A 92 -5.78 2.76 0.38
CA CYS A 92 -6.86 1.81 0.39
C CYS A 92 -7.50 1.74 1.78
N HIS A 93 -8.81 1.70 1.81
CA HIS A 93 -9.56 1.65 3.06
C HIS A 93 -10.53 0.48 3.04
N SER A 94 -10.75 -0.12 4.21
CA SER A 94 -11.79 -1.13 4.32
C SER A 94 -13.13 -0.48 3.99
N SER A 95 -13.90 -1.11 3.11
CA SER A 95 -15.27 -0.71 2.83
C SER A 95 -16.02 -0.64 4.17
N LYS A 96 -16.64 0.50 4.47
CA LYS A 96 -17.48 0.65 5.67
C LYS A 96 -18.63 -0.33 5.52
N GLY A 97 -18.55 -1.48 6.20
CA GLY A 97 -19.64 -2.45 6.20
C GLY A 97 -20.93 -1.75 6.63
N ILE A 98 -21.89 -1.61 5.71
CA ILE A 98 -23.27 -1.32 6.10
C ILE A 98 -23.76 -2.62 6.73
N LEU A 99 -23.91 -2.64 8.06
CA LEU A 99 -24.62 -3.70 8.77
C LEU A 99 -26.10 -3.63 8.38
N VAL A 100 -26.48 -4.29 7.29
CA VAL A 100 -27.89 -4.51 6.98
C VAL A 100 -28.36 -5.68 7.83
N ARG A 101 -29.25 -5.43 8.80
CA ARG A 101 -30.05 -6.51 9.38
C ARG A 101 -30.95 -7.06 8.29
N VAL A 102 -30.60 -8.21 7.72
CA VAL A 102 -31.57 -9.00 6.96
C VAL A 102 -32.50 -9.61 8.00
N ALA A 103 -33.67 -9.01 8.18
CA ALA A 103 -34.77 -9.66 8.89
C ALA A 103 -35.24 -10.82 8.01
N ALA A 104 -35.06 -12.04 8.52
CA ALA A 104 -35.74 -13.23 7.99
C ALA A 104 -37.19 -13.24 8.46
#